data_AF-A0AAV4VEY9-F1
#
_entry.id   AF-A0AAV4VEY9-F1
#
_cell.length_a   1.000
_cell.length_b   1.000
_cell.length_c   1.000
_cell.angle_alpha   90.00
_cell.angle_beta   90.00
_cell.angle_gamma   90.00
#
_symmetry.space_group_name_H-M   'P 1'
#
loop_
_entity.id
_entity.type
_entity.pdbx_description
1 polymer ?
#
loop_
_entity_poly.entity_id
_entity_poly.type
_entity_poly.pdbx_seq_one_letter_code
_entity_poly.pdbx_strand_id
1 'polypeptide(L)'
;MCYVRRVVITPSKVIFMRPYEHFDNRIIRRFDVEYMLRVSFQDDNFEKLTYAVQYNSNKELITSRVVGDILMSGITIGSRCYEILASSSSQLREHGLWMYAADKNGNTAATIRTWMGDFTSIKNVPKYMARMGQCLSTTEEGVQVCLDVNSEIPDEDFKSRNGRYIFSDGIGIVSKSLADNVRLALKKNRGLEEDEPFSMSLQHSK
;
A
#
# COMPACT_ATOMS: atom_id res chain seq x y z
N MET A 1 -1.27 4.35 15.61
CA MET A 1 -2.67 4.02 15.24
C MET A 1 -3.41 5.31 14.98
N CYS A 2 -4.23 5.36 13.92
CA CYS A 2 -4.99 6.54 13.54
C CYS A 2 -6.41 6.17 13.10
N TYR A 3 -7.34 7.14 13.11
CA TYR A 3 -8.68 6.96 12.56
C TYR A 3 -8.73 7.39 11.11
N VAL A 4 -9.19 6.49 10.24
CA VAL A 4 -9.26 6.72 8.80
C VAL A 4 -10.72 6.73 8.35
N ARG A 5 -11.09 7.74 7.54
CA ARG A 5 -12.43 7.82 6.93
C ARG A 5 -12.62 6.71 5.90
N ARG A 6 -13.82 6.13 5.87
CA ARG A 6 -14.15 5.04 4.96
C ARG A 6 -15.45 5.32 4.20
N VAL A 7 -15.43 5.01 2.92
CA VAL A 7 -16.59 5.03 2.03
C VAL A 7 -16.76 3.67 1.37
N VAL A 8 -17.98 3.15 1.36
CA VAL A 8 -18.37 1.98 0.58
C VAL A 8 -19.16 2.46 -0.61
N ILE A 9 -18.77 2.01 -1.80
CA ILE A 9 -19.43 2.37 -3.05
C ILE A 9 -20.11 1.13 -3.57
N THR A 10 -21.42 1.23 -3.74
CA THR A 10 -22.25 0.18 -4.32
C THR A 10 -22.90 0.66 -5.61
N PRO A 11 -23.47 -0.24 -6.43
CA PRO A 11 -24.19 0.16 -7.63
C PRO A 11 -25.30 1.16 -7.38
N SER A 12 -25.98 1.06 -6.23
CA SER A 12 -27.10 1.94 -5.91
C SER A 12 -26.73 3.16 -5.06
N LYS A 13 -25.67 3.09 -4.24
CA LYS A 13 -25.42 4.09 -3.18
C LYS A 13 -23.93 4.32 -2.90
N VAL A 14 -23.64 5.51 -2.42
CA VAL A 14 -22.38 5.84 -1.73
C VAL A 14 -22.67 5.90 -0.23
N ILE A 15 -22.00 5.04 0.54
CA ILE A 15 -22.25 4.85 1.97
C ILE A 15 -21.04 5.36 2.76
N PHE A 16 -21.24 6.41 3.56
CA PHE A 16 -20.23 6.95 4.45
C PHE A 16 -20.20 6.15 5.75
N MET A 17 -19.06 5.54 6.04
CA MET A 17 -18.86 4.74 7.24
C MET A 17 -18.19 5.56 8.33
N ARG A 18 -18.44 5.17 9.59
CA ARG A 18 -17.71 5.73 10.73
C ARG A 18 -16.20 5.51 10.52
N PRO A 19 -15.34 6.50 10.82
CA PRO A 19 -13.91 6.30 10.82
C PRO A 19 -13.53 5.12 11.71
N TYR A 20 -12.62 4.27 11.24
CA TYR A 20 -12.18 3.08 11.97
C TYR A 20 -10.68 3.16 12.21
N GLU A 21 -10.22 2.45 13.24
CA GLU A 21 -8.80 2.42 13.58
C GLU A 21 -8.01 1.69 12.51
N HIS A 22 -6.94 2.33 12.08
CA HIS A 22 -5.97 1.75 11.17
C HIS A 22 -4.59 1.75 11.83
N PHE A 23 -3.86 0.67 11.57
CA PHE A 23 -2.46 0.59 11.92
C PHE A 23 -1.63 1.50 11.02
N ASP A 24 -0.51 1.98 11.54
CA ASP A 24 0.33 2.89 10.78
C ASP A 24 1.02 2.18 9.61
N ASN A 25 1.25 2.94 8.56
CA ASN A 25 2.04 2.55 7.40
C ASN A 25 2.90 3.74 6.94
N ARG A 26 3.75 3.53 5.95
CA ARG A 26 4.71 4.55 5.48
C ARG A 26 4.02 5.86 5.08
N ILE A 27 2.85 5.78 4.46
CA ILE A 27 2.10 6.94 3.98
C ILE A 27 1.43 7.66 5.15
N ILE A 28 0.73 6.91 6.01
CA ILE A 28 0.02 7.44 7.19
C ILE A 28 0.98 8.17 8.14
N ARG A 29 2.24 7.72 8.27
CA ARG A 29 3.25 8.39 9.09
C ARG A 29 3.72 9.72 8.50
N ARG A 30 3.65 9.89 7.18
CA ARG A 30 4.28 11.03 6.46
C ARG A 30 3.28 12.12 6.04
N PHE A 31 2.05 11.73 5.75
CA PHE A 31 1.02 12.59 5.19
C PHE A 31 -0.20 12.68 6.11
N ASP A 32 -1.00 13.71 5.91
CA ASP A 32 -2.12 14.01 6.78
C ASP A 32 -3.27 13.01 6.58
N VAL A 33 -3.49 12.17 7.59
CA VAL A 33 -4.58 11.17 7.62
C VAL A 33 -5.95 11.83 7.46
N GLU A 34 -6.09 13.10 7.84
CA GLU A 34 -7.32 13.87 7.69
C GLU A 34 -7.73 14.05 6.21
N TYR A 35 -6.79 13.91 5.28
CA TYR A 35 -6.99 14.00 3.84
C TYR A 35 -6.99 12.65 3.14
N MET A 36 -6.83 11.55 3.89
CA MET A 36 -6.92 10.19 3.39
C MET A 36 -8.36 9.66 3.42
N LEU A 37 -8.71 8.84 2.43
CA LEU A 37 -9.98 8.15 2.35
C LEU A 37 -9.77 6.70 1.91
N ARG A 38 -10.31 5.75 2.68
CA ARG A 38 -10.37 4.34 2.26
C ARG A 38 -11.69 4.09 1.53
N VAL A 39 -11.59 3.59 0.32
CA VAL A 39 -12.74 3.24 -0.51
C VAL A 39 -12.80 1.73 -0.69
N SER A 40 -14.00 1.15 -0.67
CA SER A 40 -14.24 -0.24 -1.07
C SER A 40 -15.46 -0.33 -1.98
N PHE A 41 -15.32 -1.04 -3.10
CA PHE A 41 -16.41 -1.33 -4.03
C PHE A 41 -17.07 -2.64 -3.65
N GLN A 42 -18.34 -2.57 -3.28
CA GLN A 42 -19.14 -3.70 -2.82
C GLN A 42 -20.47 -3.72 -3.56
N ASP A 43 -21.16 -4.84 -3.53
CA ASP A 43 -22.53 -4.92 -3.99
C ASP A 43 -23.49 -4.36 -2.92
N ASP A 44 -24.77 -4.18 -3.24
CA ASP A 44 -25.77 -3.62 -2.32
C ASP A 44 -26.00 -4.47 -1.07
N ASN A 45 -25.63 -5.76 -1.12
CA ASN A 45 -25.63 -6.69 0.01
C ASN A 45 -24.29 -6.70 0.80
N PHE A 46 -23.37 -5.77 0.52
CA PHE A 46 -22.01 -5.67 1.06
C PHE A 46 -21.05 -6.81 0.69
N GLU A 47 -21.45 -7.72 -0.20
CA GLU A 47 -20.53 -8.71 -0.77
C GLU A 47 -19.63 -8.09 -1.83
N LYS A 48 -18.69 -8.89 -2.35
CA LYS A 48 -17.86 -8.46 -3.47
C LYS A 48 -18.74 -8.22 -4.68
N LEU A 49 -18.44 -7.14 -5.39
CA LEU A 49 -19.09 -6.74 -6.65
C LEU A 49 -19.04 -7.82 -7.77
N THR A 50 -18.36 -8.95 -7.54
CA THR A 50 -18.13 -10.05 -8.47
C THR A 50 -19.41 -10.68 -9.02
N TYR A 51 -20.35 -11.09 -8.16
CA TYR A 51 -21.46 -11.94 -8.59
C TYR A 51 -22.53 -11.18 -9.39
N ALA A 52 -22.97 -10.00 -8.92
CA ALA A 52 -23.97 -9.21 -9.65
C ALA A 52 -23.43 -8.63 -10.96
N VAL A 53 -22.12 -8.43 -11.09
CA VAL A 53 -21.51 -7.94 -12.33
C VAL A 53 -21.21 -9.07 -13.30
N GLN A 54 -20.68 -10.21 -12.86
CA GLN A 54 -20.20 -11.26 -13.77
C GLN A 54 -21.28 -11.85 -14.69
N TYR A 55 -22.52 -11.98 -14.19
CA TYR A 55 -23.64 -12.57 -14.95
C TYR A 55 -24.58 -11.53 -15.57
N ASN A 56 -24.30 -10.25 -15.41
CA ASN A 56 -25.14 -9.18 -15.95
C ASN A 56 -24.71 -8.82 -17.37
N SER A 57 -25.66 -8.72 -18.30
CA SER A 57 -25.38 -8.29 -19.68
C SER A 57 -24.79 -6.88 -19.75
N ASN A 58 -25.07 -6.02 -18.76
CA ASN A 58 -24.57 -4.66 -18.65
C ASN A 58 -23.32 -4.52 -17.76
N LYS A 59 -22.59 -5.62 -17.51
CA LYS A 59 -21.44 -5.65 -16.60
C LYS A 59 -20.40 -4.56 -16.83
N GLU A 60 -20.09 -4.28 -18.10
CA GLU A 60 -19.08 -3.27 -18.46
C GLU A 60 -19.56 -1.87 -18.11
N LEU A 61 -20.84 -1.58 -18.37
CA LEU A 61 -21.48 -0.31 -18.05
C LEU A 61 -21.62 -0.12 -16.54
N ILE A 62 -21.95 -1.18 -15.79
CA ILE A 62 -21.99 -1.13 -14.32
C ILE A 62 -20.59 -0.90 -13.78
N THR A 63 -19.58 -1.64 -14.27
CA THR A 63 -18.20 -1.52 -13.81
C THR A 63 -17.61 -0.15 -14.15
N SER A 64 -17.85 0.36 -15.36
CA SER A 64 -17.36 1.69 -15.76
C SER A 64 -17.98 2.78 -14.91
N ARG A 65 -19.30 2.73 -14.66
CA ARG A 65 -20.00 3.73 -13.86
C ARG A 65 -19.66 3.66 -12.37
N VAL A 66 -19.60 2.45 -11.80
CA VAL A 66 -19.40 2.26 -10.35
C VAL A 66 -17.94 2.35 -9.96
N VAL A 67 -17.03 1.86 -10.81
CA VAL A 67 -15.60 1.81 -10.52
C VAL A 67 -14.84 2.79 -11.40
N GLY A 68 -15.04 2.73 -12.71
CA GLY A 68 -14.29 3.53 -13.69
C GLY A 68 -14.39 5.04 -13.45
N ASP A 69 -15.59 5.58 -13.25
CA ASP A 69 -15.79 7.02 -13.05
C ASP A 69 -15.04 7.55 -11.82
N ILE A 70 -15.06 6.79 -10.73
CA ILE A 70 -14.36 7.10 -9.48
C ILE A 70 -12.85 6.96 -9.64
N LEU A 71 -12.41 5.97 -10.41
CA LEU A 71 -10.99 5.79 -10.69
C LEU A 71 -10.43 6.94 -11.55
N MET A 72 -11.22 7.42 -12.51
CA MET A 72 -10.79 8.46 -13.46
C MET A 72 -10.96 9.88 -12.91
N SER A 73 -12.06 10.14 -12.20
CA SER A 73 -12.46 11.50 -11.80
C SER A 73 -12.32 11.76 -10.29
N GLY A 74 -12.07 10.71 -9.49
CA GLY A 74 -12.05 10.82 -8.05
C GLY A 74 -13.44 10.86 -7.41
N ILE A 75 -13.49 11.25 -6.13
CA ILE A 75 -14.72 11.43 -5.35
C ILE A 75 -14.70 12.80 -4.68
N THR A 76 -15.73 13.62 -4.91
CA THR A 76 -15.88 14.90 -4.20
C THR A 76 -16.76 14.72 -2.96
N ILE A 77 -16.23 15.09 -1.79
CA ILE A 77 -16.94 15.08 -0.51
C ILE A 77 -16.76 16.45 0.14
N GLY A 78 -17.86 17.22 0.25
CA GLY A 78 -17.80 18.60 0.70
C GLY A 78 -16.90 19.44 -0.20
N SER A 79 -15.91 20.11 0.38
CA SER A 79 -14.95 20.95 -0.36
C SER A 79 -13.70 20.21 -0.82
N ARG A 80 -13.66 18.88 -0.72
CA ARG A 80 -12.46 18.06 -1.03
C ARG A 80 -12.73 17.12 -2.19
N CYS A 81 -11.84 17.12 -3.17
CA CYS A 81 -11.79 16.10 -4.21
C CYS A 81 -10.71 15.08 -3.86
N TYR A 82 -11.10 13.81 -3.72
CA TYR A 82 -10.22 12.69 -3.40
C TYR A 82 -9.86 11.96 -4.69
N GLU A 83 -8.57 11.87 -4.99
CA GLU A 83 -8.04 11.17 -6.17
C GLU A 83 -7.41 9.84 -5.75
N ILE A 84 -7.36 8.84 -6.65
CA ILE A 84 -6.72 7.55 -6.34
C ILE A 84 -5.30 7.79 -5.85
N LEU A 85 -4.96 7.22 -4.70
CA LEU A 85 -3.60 7.20 -4.20
C LEU A 85 -2.89 5.91 -4.60
N ALA A 86 -3.34 4.78 -4.05
CA ALA A 86 -2.74 3.47 -4.24
C ALA A 86 -3.65 2.37 -3.67
N SER A 87 -3.34 1.10 -3.95
CA SER A 87 -3.93 -0.04 -3.26
C SER A 87 -2.87 -1.11 -2.99
N SER A 88 -2.94 -1.74 -1.83
CA SER A 88 -2.13 -2.95 -1.56
C SER A 88 -2.78 -4.19 -2.19
N SER A 89 -2.01 -5.25 -2.41
CA SER A 89 -2.53 -6.48 -3.01
C SER A 89 -3.68 -7.11 -2.21
N SER A 90 -3.68 -6.98 -0.88
CA SER A 90 -4.78 -7.45 -0.03
C SER A 90 -6.04 -6.60 -0.20
N GLN A 91 -5.87 -5.27 -0.25
CA GLN A 91 -6.99 -4.36 -0.48
C GLN A 91 -7.58 -4.54 -1.86
N LEU A 92 -6.77 -4.70 -2.91
CA LEU A 92 -7.24 -4.91 -4.26
C LEU A 92 -8.10 -6.19 -4.38
N ARG A 93 -7.71 -7.28 -3.69
CA ARG A 93 -8.53 -8.52 -3.60
C ARG A 93 -9.88 -8.32 -2.90
N GLU A 94 -9.96 -7.33 -2.02
CA GLU A 94 -11.19 -6.90 -1.35
C GLU A 94 -11.85 -5.70 -2.05
N HIS A 95 -11.47 -5.43 -3.31
CA HIS A 95 -11.95 -4.31 -4.12
C HIS A 95 -11.81 -2.95 -3.40
N GLY A 96 -10.73 -2.79 -2.63
CA GLY A 96 -10.42 -1.61 -1.86
C GLY A 96 -9.25 -0.83 -2.44
N LEU A 97 -9.24 0.48 -2.17
CA LEU A 97 -8.15 1.37 -2.49
C LEU A 97 -8.09 2.55 -1.51
N TRP A 98 -6.98 3.27 -1.55
CA TRP A 98 -6.81 4.55 -0.88
C TRP A 98 -6.96 5.69 -1.87
N MET A 99 -7.55 6.78 -1.40
CA MET A 99 -7.60 8.06 -2.08
C MET A 99 -7.05 9.16 -1.17
N TYR A 100 -6.60 10.25 -1.78
CA TYR A 100 -6.08 11.41 -1.07
C TYR A 100 -6.66 12.68 -1.67
N ALA A 101 -7.09 13.60 -0.81
CA ALA A 101 -7.47 14.96 -1.22
C ALA A 101 -6.30 15.91 -1.05
N ALA A 102 -6.21 16.96 -1.87
CA ALA A 102 -5.17 17.97 -1.73
C ALA A 102 -5.18 18.56 -0.30
N ASP A 103 -4.03 18.51 0.37
CA ASP A 103 -3.87 19.02 1.73
C ASP A 103 -3.38 20.48 1.77
N LYS A 104 -3.37 21.06 2.97
CA LYS A 104 -2.94 22.46 3.18
C LYS A 104 -1.45 22.68 2.91
N ASN A 105 -0.66 21.61 2.87
CA ASN A 105 0.79 21.65 2.62
C ASN A 105 1.10 21.49 1.12
N GLY A 106 0.09 21.39 0.27
CA GLY A 106 0.25 21.21 -1.18
C GLY A 106 0.51 19.76 -1.60
N ASN A 107 0.33 18.77 -0.71
CA ASN A 107 0.42 17.38 -1.10
C ASN A 107 -0.87 16.95 -1.80
N THR A 108 -0.73 16.24 -2.91
CA THR A 108 -1.82 15.64 -3.68
C THR A 108 -1.58 14.14 -3.83
N ALA A 109 -2.58 13.40 -4.32
CA ALA A 109 -2.36 11.99 -4.61
C ALA A 109 -1.20 11.78 -5.60
N ALA A 110 -1.02 12.70 -6.56
CA ALA A 110 0.08 12.65 -7.51
C ALA A 110 1.46 12.86 -6.86
N THR A 111 1.62 13.89 -6.02
CA THR A 111 2.92 14.15 -5.36
C THR A 111 3.28 13.02 -4.41
N ILE A 112 2.29 12.45 -3.71
CA ILE A 112 2.52 11.29 -2.85
C ILE A 112 2.93 10.06 -3.67
N ARG A 113 2.29 9.78 -4.82
CA ARG A 113 2.71 8.69 -5.71
C ARG A 113 4.14 8.87 -6.21
N THR A 114 4.57 10.09 -6.51
CA THR A 114 5.98 10.37 -6.84
C THR A 114 6.91 10.11 -5.64
N TRP A 115 6.50 10.47 -4.43
CA TRP A 115 7.24 10.18 -3.21
C TRP A 115 7.33 8.68 -2.88
N MET A 116 6.34 7.87 -3.28
CA MET A 116 6.34 6.42 -3.03
C MET A 116 7.51 5.69 -3.68
N GLY A 117 8.07 6.27 -4.75
CA GLY A 117 9.23 5.75 -5.49
C GLY A 117 9.10 5.99 -6.99
N ASP A 118 10.21 5.81 -7.71
CA ASP A 118 10.22 5.81 -9.17
C ASP A 118 9.82 4.43 -9.70
N PHE A 119 8.63 4.37 -10.32
CA PHE A 119 8.07 3.17 -10.92
C PHE A 119 8.02 3.26 -12.46
N THR A 120 8.63 4.27 -13.08
CA THR A 120 8.56 4.53 -14.52
C THR A 120 9.11 3.38 -15.38
N SER A 121 10.07 2.62 -14.85
CA SER A 121 10.64 1.43 -15.49
C SER A 121 9.69 0.23 -15.52
N ILE A 122 8.64 0.21 -14.69
CA ILE A 122 7.72 -0.91 -14.54
C ILE A 122 6.53 -0.77 -15.51
N LYS A 123 6.62 -1.45 -16.65
CA LYS A 123 5.56 -1.43 -17.69
C LYS A 123 4.37 -2.35 -17.38
N ASN A 124 4.55 -3.33 -16.52
CA ASN A 124 3.51 -4.31 -16.18
C ASN A 124 2.63 -3.75 -15.05
N VAL A 125 1.34 -3.53 -15.33
CA VAL A 125 0.38 -2.92 -14.38
C VAL A 125 0.26 -3.70 -13.07
N PRO A 126 0.08 -5.04 -13.05
CA PRO A 126 0.09 -5.80 -11.81
C PRO A 126 1.36 -5.62 -10.97
N LYS A 127 2.54 -5.67 -11.61
CA LYS A 127 3.83 -5.48 -10.93
C LYS A 127 3.98 -4.05 -10.40
N TYR A 128 3.53 -3.05 -11.16
CA TYR A 128 3.51 -1.65 -10.76
C TYR A 128 2.67 -1.45 -9.50
N MET A 129 1.42 -1.95 -9.53
CA MET A 129 0.50 -1.86 -8.39
C MET A 129 1.04 -2.60 -7.16
N ALA A 130 1.63 -3.78 -7.35
CA ALA A 130 2.22 -4.54 -6.25
C ALA A 130 3.38 -3.79 -5.58
N ARG A 131 4.24 -3.11 -6.35
CA ARG A 131 5.36 -2.31 -5.83
C ARG A 131 4.88 -1.04 -5.13
N MET A 132 3.94 -0.32 -5.72
CA MET A 132 3.31 0.85 -5.09
C MET A 132 2.60 0.47 -3.77
N GLY A 133 1.90 -0.67 -3.76
CA GLY A 133 1.20 -1.22 -2.62
C GLY A 133 2.10 -1.58 -1.44
N GLN A 134 3.43 -1.69 -1.62
CA GLN A 134 4.36 -1.91 -0.51
C GLN A 134 4.39 -0.70 0.44
N CYS A 135 4.07 0.52 0.00
CA CYS A 135 3.96 1.68 0.91
C CYS A 135 2.81 1.55 1.93
N LEU A 136 1.84 0.69 1.62
CA LEU A 136 0.61 0.48 2.37
C LEU A 136 0.64 -0.76 3.25
N SER A 137 1.73 -1.53 3.25
CA SER A 137 1.92 -2.59 4.22
C SER A 137 1.89 -1.98 5.62
N THR A 138 1.09 -2.59 6.50
CA THR A 138 1.15 -2.29 7.91
C THR A 138 2.56 -2.63 8.37
N THR A 139 3.31 -1.60 8.73
CA THR A 139 4.65 -1.74 9.26
C THR A 139 4.64 -0.96 10.56
N GLU A 140 4.82 -1.66 11.68
CA GLU A 140 5.34 -0.97 12.85
C GLU A 140 6.66 -0.34 12.45
N GLU A 141 6.97 0.84 12.99
CA GLU A 141 8.23 1.52 12.70
C GLU A 141 9.37 0.69 13.30
N GLY A 142 9.81 -0.30 12.53
CA GLY A 142 10.93 -1.15 12.84
C GLY A 142 12.17 -0.33 12.55
N VAL A 143 12.59 0.45 13.56
CA VAL A 143 13.92 1.05 13.68
C VAL A 143 14.44 1.75 12.43
N GLN A 144 14.62 3.06 12.51
CA GLN A 144 15.46 3.74 11.53
C GLN A 144 16.93 3.37 11.76
N VAL A 145 17.52 2.62 10.83
CA VAL A 145 18.98 2.43 10.77
C VAL A 145 19.53 3.24 9.61
N CYS A 146 20.42 4.18 9.91
CA CYS A 146 21.17 4.90 8.88
C CYS A 146 22.14 3.94 8.21
N LEU A 147 22.02 3.80 6.89
CA LEU A 147 22.97 3.08 6.06
C LEU A 147 23.86 4.11 5.37
N ASP A 148 25.17 3.86 5.38
CA ASP A 148 26.12 4.64 4.58
C ASP A 148 25.91 4.38 3.08
N VAL A 149 26.33 5.31 2.23
CA VAL A 149 26.14 5.26 0.77
C VAL A 149 26.78 4.01 0.13
N ASN A 150 27.76 3.39 0.80
CA ASN A 150 28.44 2.18 0.35
C ASN A 150 27.94 0.88 1.03
N SER A 151 26.78 0.93 1.70
CA SER A 151 26.23 -0.23 2.42
C SER A 151 25.54 -1.24 1.51
N GLU A 152 25.16 -0.82 0.30
CA GLU A 152 24.59 -1.71 -0.71
C GLU A 152 25.71 -2.33 -1.54
N ILE A 153 25.89 -3.64 -1.40
CA ILE A 153 26.76 -4.43 -2.28
C ILE A 153 25.84 -5.12 -3.29
N PRO A 154 26.01 -4.91 -4.60
CA PRO A 154 25.27 -5.64 -5.61
C PRO A 154 25.55 -7.14 -5.45
N ASP A 155 24.50 -7.93 -5.26
CA ASP A 155 24.59 -9.39 -5.21
C ASP A 155 23.94 -9.97 -6.47
N GLU A 156 24.52 -11.05 -6.99
CA GLU A 156 23.99 -11.71 -8.18
C GLU A 156 22.86 -12.66 -7.79
N ASP A 157 21.76 -12.59 -8.54
CA ASP A 157 20.64 -13.49 -8.34
C ASP A 157 21.04 -14.96 -8.53
N PHE A 158 20.72 -15.80 -7.55
CA PHE A 158 20.87 -17.25 -7.64
C PHE A 158 19.89 -17.82 -8.67
N LYS A 159 20.41 -18.20 -9.83
CA LYS A 159 19.64 -18.74 -10.95
C LYS A 159 19.78 -20.25 -11.07
N SER A 160 18.75 -20.91 -11.61
CA SER A 160 18.87 -22.30 -12.05
C SER A 160 19.95 -22.43 -13.12
N ARG A 161 20.51 -23.64 -13.28
CA ARG A 161 21.58 -23.90 -14.27
C ARG A 161 21.24 -23.46 -15.70
N ASN A 162 19.95 -23.41 -16.04
CA ASN A 162 19.44 -22.95 -17.34
C ASN A 162 18.90 -21.50 -17.35
N GLY A 163 19.09 -20.75 -16.26
CA GLY A 163 18.64 -19.35 -16.13
C GLY A 163 17.12 -19.15 -16.06
N ARG A 164 16.33 -20.23 -16.03
CA ARG A 164 14.86 -20.18 -16.12
C ARG A 164 14.20 -19.74 -14.82
N TYR A 165 14.81 -20.05 -13.68
CA TYR A 165 14.28 -19.74 -12.36
C TYR A 165 15.29 -18.91 -11.59
N ILE A 166 14.78 -17.91 -10.86
CA ILE A 166 15.55 -17.11 -9.90
C ILE A 166 15.09 -17.53 -8.51
N PHE A 167 16.01 -18.06 -7.71
CA PHE A 167 15.75 -18.56 -6.36
C PHE A 167 15.95 -17.50 -5.27
N SER A 168 16.66 -16.42 -5.59
CA SER A 168 16.93 -15.28 -4.69
C SER A 168 15.95 -14.12 -4.87
N ASP A 169 14.95 -14.22 -5.74
CA ASP A 169 14.03 -13.09 -6.00
C ASP A 169 13.26 -12.75 -4.72
N GLY A 170 13.49 -11.54 -4.20
CA GLY A 170 12.89 -11.05 -2.97
C GLY A 170 13.63 -11.43 -1.69
N ILE A 171 14.83 -12.01 -1.77
CA ILE A 171 15.70 -12.32 -0.63
C ILE A 171 17.00 -11.52 -0.78
N GLY A 172 17.51 -10.98 0.32
CA GLY A 172 18.78 -10.26 0.37
C GLY A 172 19.56 -10.62 1.63
N ILE A 173 20.88 -10.51 1.56
CA ILE A 173 21.76 -10.75 2.70
C ILE A 173 21.96 -9.44 3.46
N VAL A 174 21.91 -9.52 4.79
CA VAL A 174 22.19 -8.41 5.70
C VAL A 174 23.48 -8.72 6.46
N SER A 175 24.36 -7.73 6.64
CA SER A 175 25.56 -7.91 7.43
C SER A 175 25.19 -8.21 8.89
N LYS A 176 26.02 -9.00 9.58
CA LYS A 176 25.79 -9.32 11.00
C LYS A 176 25.68 -8.05 11.85
N SER A 177 26.53 -7.06 11.59
CA SER A 177 26.50 -5.77 12.30
C SER A 177 25.19 -5.00 12.08
N LEU A 178 24.66 -4.99 10.86
CA LEU A 178 23.37 -4.36 10.57
C LEU A 178 22.22 -5.13 11.24
N ALA A 179 22.25 -6.47 11.21
CA ALA A 179 21.28 -7.29 11.92
C ALA A 179 21.30 -7.04 13.45
N ASP A 180 22.49 -6.92 14.05
CA ASP A 180 22.68 -6.61 15.46
C ASP A 180 22.16 -5.20 15.81
N ASN A 181 22.45 -4.20 14.97
CA ASN A 181 21.94 -2.83 15.14
C ASN A 181 20.40 -2.79 15.11
N VAL A 182 19.78 -3.48 14.14
CA VAL A 182 18.33 -3.54 14.07
C VAL A 182 17.76 -4.29 15.28
N ARG A 183 18.38 -5.38 15.71
CA ARG A 183 17.99 -6.14 16.91
C ARG A 183 18.05 -5.28 18.17
N LEU A 184 19.13 -4.53 18.38
CA LEU A 184 19.29 -3.63 19.54
C LEU A 184 18.22 -2.54 19.57
N ALA A 185 17.94 -1.93 18.43
CA ALA A 185 16.96 -0.87 18.38
C ALA A 185 15.51 -1.39 18.47
N LEU A 186 15.23 -2.60 17.98
CA LEU A 186 13.95 -3.27 18.24
C LEU A 186 13.80 -3.61 19.72
N LYS A 187 14.87 -4.09 20.39
CA LYS A 187 14.86 -4.31 21.85
C LYS A 187 14.52 -3.03 22.61
N LYS A 188 15.16 -1.91 22.25
CA LYS A 188 14.89 -0.61 22.87
C LYS A 188 13.44 -0.15 22.69
N ASN A 189 12.84 -0.44 21.55
CA ASN A 189 11.45 -0.04 21.25
C ASN A 189 10.38 -1.04 21.74
N ARG A 190 10.73 -2.32 21.94
CA ARG A 190 9.76 -3.41 22.21
C ARG A 190 9.97 -4.21 23.49
N GLY A 191 11.09 -4.06 24.20
CA GLY A 191 11.37 -4.82 25.43
C GLY A 191 11.53 -6.34 25.23
N LEU A 192 12.05 -6.77 24.07
CA LEU A 192 12.23 -8.19 23.74
C LEU A 192 13.35 -8.85 24.57
N GLU A 193 13.09 -10.06 25.10
CA GLU A 193 14.06 -10.89 25.84
C GLU A 193 15.14 -11.53 24.92
N GLU A 194 16.20 -12.08 25.53
CA GLU A 194 17.44 -12.45 24.80
C GLU A 194 17.33 -13.62 23.81
N ASP A 195 16.39 -14.55 24.00
CA ASP A 195 16.39 -15.83 23.28
C ASP A 195 15.28 -15.99 22.22
N GLU A 196 14.57 -14.92 21.84
CA GLU A 196 13.54 -15.04 20.80
C GLU A 196 14.14 -15.20 19.39
N PRO A 197 13.69 -16.21 18.60
CA PRO A 197 14.12 -16.38 17.22
C PRO A 197 13.71 -15.18 16.36
N PHE A 198 14.68 -14.62 15.65
CA PHE A 198 14.53 -13.35 14.94
C PHE A 198 14.47 -13.57 13.43
N SER A 199 13.28 -13.37 12.85
CA SER A 199 13.08 -13.25 11.41
C SER A 199 12.54 -11.86 11.13
N MET A 200 13.06 -11.19 10.11
CA MET A 200 12.68 -9.82 9.79
C MET A 200 12.33 -9.66 8.32
N SER A 201 11.19 -9.03 8.06
CA SER A 201 10.89 -8.47 6.75
C SER A 201 11.33 -7.01 6.75
N LEU A 202 12.41 -6.70 6.05
CA LEU A 202 12.91 -5.34 5.87
C LEU A 202 12.26 -4.69 4.65
N GLN A 203 11.90 -3.42 4.78
CA GLN A 203 11.49 -2.60 3.65
C GLN A 203 12.46 -1.43 3.53
N HIS A 204 13.36 -1.51 2.55
CA HIS A 204 14.33 -0.45 2.26
C HIS A 204 13.68 0.60 1.33
N SER A 205 13.76 1.88 1.70
CA SER A 205 13.36 2.98 0.83
C SER A 205 14.59 3.44 0.07
N LYS A 206 14.59 3.29 -1.26
CA LYS A 206 15.49 4.04 -2.14
C LYS A 206 15.01 5.47 -2.29
#